data_AF-A0A847XP16-F1
#
_entry.id   AF-A0A847XP16-F1
#
_cell.length_a   1.000
_cell.length_b   1.000
_cell.length_c   1.000
_cell.angle_alpha   90.00
_cell.angle_beta   90.00
_cell.angle_gamma   90.00
#
_symmetry.space_group_name_H-M   'P 1'
#
loop_
_entity.id
_entity.type
_entity.pdbx_description
1 polymer ?
#
loop_
_entity_poly.entity_id
_entity_poly.type
_entity_poly.pdbx_seq_one_letter_code
_entity_poly.pdbx_strand_id
1 'polypeptide(L)'
;MKQQTILIIVCCILLSSCTATKLLTSNVQASEVTDLKLLEPYSYISMIKKGNRGQLDDSISAVSKHLNINVIKGFNGQIPITGDIFLTDSAINKTLEEEYENLILTADRNKNITNLRITPTLDKVLEANNTRFGLIVICTGFTRIKGNYGKEIAKGAALGILTLGMYYQTPVKAYSTIYAMIVDSKEDNVAFYRKSFKQNMEPLDQSVLTNQYKKIFEGYFLTKK
;
A
#
# COMPACT_ATOMS: atom_id res chain seq x y z
N MET A 1 26.75 -14.01 -31.80
CA MET A 1 25.58 -13.11 -31.86
C MET A 1 24.35 -13.63 -31.11
N LYS A 2 23.89 -14.89 -31.29
CA LYS A 2 22.71 -15.43 -30.58
C LYS A 2 22.81 -15.44 -29.03
N GLN A 3 23.99 -15.74 -28.47
CA GLN A 3 24.18 -15.77 -27.01
C GLN A 3 24.13 -14.38 -26.35
N GLN A 4 24.58 -13.33 -27.05
CA GLN A 4 24.51 -11.95 -26.55
C GLN A 4 23.07 -11.41 -26.56
N THR A 5 22.26 -11.81 -27.54
CA THR A 5 20.83 -11.45 -27.60
C THR A 5 20.02 -12.10 -26.47
N ILE A 6 20.34 -13.35 -26.09
CA ILE A 6 19.68 -14.05 -24.97
C ILE A 6 20.01 -13.39 -23.63
N LEU A 7 21.26 -12.94 -23.42
CA LEU A 7 21.67 -12.26 -22.20
C LEU A 7 20.93 -10.93 -21.98
N ILE A 8 20.67 -10.18 -23.05
CA ILE A 8 19.94 -8.90 -23.00
C ILE A 8 18.46 -9.12 -22.65
N ILE A 9 17.83 -10.17 -23.20
CA ILE A 9 16.43 -10.50 -22.91
C ILE A 9 16.26 -10.93 -21.44
N VAL A 10 17.20 -11.71 -20.89
CA VAL A 10 17.17 -12.14 -19.48
C VAL A 10 17.35 -10.96 -18.53
N CYS A 11 18.24 -10.01 -18.84
CA CYS A 11 18.38 -8.77 -18.06
C CYS A 11 17.12 -7.88 -18.11
N CYS A 12 16.42 -7.81 -19.25
CA CYS A 12 15.17 -7.05 -19.35
C CYS A 12 14.01 -7.68 -18.58
N ILE A 13 13.95 -9.01 -18.45
CA ILE A 13 12.90 -9.71 -17.68
C ILE A 13 13.09 -9.51 -16.17
N LEU A 14 14.33 -9.43 -15.67
CA LEU A 14 14.64 -9.17 -14.26
C LEU A 14 14.35 -7.72 -13.82
N LEU A 15 14.16 -6.80 -14.77
CA LEU A 15 13.77 -5.40 -14.51
C LEU A 15 12.24 -5.20 -14.46
N SER A 16 11.45 -6.28 -14.54
CA SER A 16 10.03 -6.22 -14.20
C SER A 16 9.87 -6.00 -12.69
N SER A 17 10.01 -4.74 -12.28
CA SER A 17 10.01 -4.26 -10.90
C SER A 17 8.93 -4.96 -10.09
N CYS A 18 9.35 -5.66 -9.04
CA CYS A 18 8.48 -6.42 -8.16
C CYS A 18 7.50 -5.45 -7.48
N THR A 19 6.23 -5.50 -7.90
CA THR A 19 5.22 -4.49 -7.57
C THR A 19 4.57 -4.68 -6.20
N ALA A 20 4.68 -5.89 -5.65
CA ALA A 20 4.17 -6.26 -4.32
C ALA A 20 5.15 -7.22 -3.64
N THR A 21 5.21 -7.17 -2.30
CA THR A 21 6.02 -8.08 -1.49
C THR A 21 5.54 -9.52 -1.61
N LYS A 22 6.34 -10.46 -1.09
CA LYS A 22 5.87 -11.83 -0.85
C LYS A 22 4.57 -11.77 -0.04
N LEU A 23 3.61 -12.58 -0.44
CA LEU A 23 2.38 -12.83 0.29
C LEU A 23 2.72 -13.55 1.61
N LEU A 24 2.31 -12.98 2.74
CA LEU A 24 2.37 -13.61 4.05
C LEU A 24 0.96 -14.06 4.45
N THR A 25 0.82 -15.32 4.87
CA THR A 25 -0.44 -15.91 5.34
C THR A 25 -0.20 -16.70 6.60
N SER A 26 -1.21 -16.80 7.46
CA SER A 26 -1.22 -17.76 8.57
C SER A 26 -1.77 -19.12 8.11
N ASN A 27 -2.26 -19.91 9.05
CA ASN A 27 -3.02 -21.14 8.82
C ASN A 27 -4.46 -20.88 8.31
N VAL A 28 -4.96 -19.65 8.38
CA VAL A 28 -6.29 -19.27 7.89
C VAL A 28 -6.33 -19.28 6.37
N GLN A 29 -7.18 -20.13 5.79
CA GLN A 29 -7.30 -20.23 4.33
C GLN A 29 -8.13 -19.07 3.76
N ALA A 30 -7.82 -18.64 2.54
CA ALA A 30 -8.56 -17.56 1.87
C ALA A 30 -10.07 -17.87 1.73
N SER A 31 -10.43 -19.15 1.59
CA SER A 31 -11.83 -19.61 1.52
C SER A 31 -12.60 -19.46 2.84
N GLU A 32 -11.90 -19.34 3.97
CA GLU A 32 -12.53 -19.10 5.28
C GLU A 32 -12.90 -17.61 5.47
N VAL A 33 -12.24 -16.71 4.72
CA VAL A 33 -12.45 -15.26 4.83
C VAL A 33 -13.62 -14.85 3.92
N THR A 34 -14.86 -14.94 4.41
CA THR A 34 -16.08 -14.70 3.61
C THR A 34 -16.90 -13.46 4.01
N ASP A 35 -16.76 -12.96 5.24
CA ASP A 35 -17.43 -11.76 5.77
C ASP A 35 -16.39 -10.70 6.18
N LEU A 36 -15.62 -10.19 5.21
CA LEU A 36 -14.54 -9.25 5.49
C LEU A 36 -15.10 -7.84 5.66
N LYS A 37 -14.89 -7.22 6.82
CA LYS A 37 -15.23 -5.81 7.04
C LYS A 37 -14.04 -4.91 6.73
N LEU A 38 -14.25 -3.88 5.93
CA LEU A 38 -13.24 -2.84 5.72
C LEU A 38 -13.17 -1.95 6.95
N LEU A 39 -12.04 -1.96 7.64
CA LEU A 39 -11.75 -0.98 8.69
C LEU A 39 -11.36 0.34 8.03
N GLU A 40 -11.54 1.44 8.76
CA GLU A 40 -11.25 2.79 8.26
C GLU A 40 -9.81 2.90 7.73
N PRO A 41 -9.61 3.15 6.42
CA PRO A 41 -8.26 3.25 5.88
C PRO A 41 -7.58 4.54 6.32
N TYR A 42 -6.29 4.44 6.67
CA TYR A 42 -5.45 5.60 6.95
C TYR A 42 -4.57 5.92 5.75
N SER A 43 -4.36 7.20 5.48
CA SER A 43 -3.59 7.67 4.34
C SER A 43 -2.63 8.75 4.79
N TYR A 44 -1.36 8.62 4.41
CA TYR A 44 -0.31 9.59 4.68
C TYR A 44 0.32 10.03 3.37
N ILE A 45 -0.29 11.03 2.75
CA ILE A 45 0.19 11.56 1.46
C ILE A 45 0.88 12.89 1.67
N SER A 46 2.16 12.93 1.27
CA SER A 46 2.91 14.18 1.25
C SER A 46 2.74 14.92 -0.08
N MET A 47 2.71 16.25 -0.01
CA MET A 47 2.84 17.11 -1.18
C MET A 47 4.26 17.67 -1.23
N ILE A 48 5.00 17.35 -2.29
CA ILE A 48 6.30 17.96 -2.54
C ILE A 48 6.10 19.32 -3.22
N LYS A 49 6.53 20.37 -2.50
CA LYS A 49 6.44 21.77 -2.92
C LYS A 49 7.78 22.27 -3.49
N LYS A 50 7.85 23.57 -3.79
CA LYS A 50 9.08 24.24 -4.23
C LYS A 50 10.20 24.00 -3.20
N GLY A 51 11.40 23.68 -3.68
CA GLY A 51 12.53 23.32 -2.82
C GLY A 51 12.65 21.82 -2.50
N ASN A 52 11.83 20.97 -3.15
CA ASN A 52 11.88 19.50 -3.04
C ASN A 52 11.68 18.98 -1.61
N ARG A 53 10.93 19.71 -0.78
CA ARG A 53 10.53 19.30 0.56
C ARG A 53 9.11 18.76 0.52
N GLY A 54 8.94 17.51 0.91
CA GLY A 54 7.63 16.91 1.15
C GLY A 54 7.10 17.33 2.51
N GLN A 55 5.81 17.67 2.56
CA GLN A 55 5.07 17.89 3.79
C GLN A 55 3.80 17.05 3.72
N LEU A 56 3.43 16.39 4.82
CA LEU A 56 2.14 15.71 4.92
C LEU A 56 1.01 16.71 4.63
N ASP A 57 0.04 16.29 3.84
CA ASP A 57 -1.09 17.11 3.45
C ASP A 57 -2.39 16.38 3.77
N ASP A 58 -3.10 16.85 4.79
CA ASP A 58 -4.30 16.20 5.32
C ASP A 58 -5.44 16.18 4.31
N SER A 59 -5.56 17.24 3.49
CA SER A 59 -6.59 17.33 2.45
C SER A 59 -6.37 16.27 1.38
N ILE A 60 -5.12 16.10 0.93
CA ILE A 60 -4.77 15.08 -0.06
C ILE A 60 -4.86 13.68 0.55
N SER A 61 -4.49 13.53 1.81
CA SER A 61 -4.60 12.27 2.54
C SER A 61 -6.06 11.83 2.66
N ALA A 62 -6.99 12.75 2.93
CA ALA A 62 -8.43 12.49 2.93
C ALA A 62 -8.93 12.06 1.53
N VAL A 63 -8.48 12.72 0.46
CA VAL A 63 -8.82 12.32 -0.92
C VAL A 63 -8.30 10.90 -1.22
N SER A 64 -7.06 10.60 -0.84
CA SER A 64 -6.46 9.26 -0.99
C SER A 64 -7.27 8.20 -0.25
N LYS A 65 -7.67 8.46 0.98
CA LYS A 65 -8.53 7.55 1.77
C LYS A 65 -9.82 7.23 1.03
N HIS A 66 -10.56 8.24 0.60
CA HIS A 66 -11.81 8.03 -0.15
C HIS A 66 -11.59 7.26 -1.45
N LEU A 67 -10.51 7.56 -2.17
CA LEU A 67 -10.18 6.85 -3.40
C LEU A 67 -9.87 5.37 -3.15
N ASN A 68 -9.15 5.05 -2.07
CA ASN A 68 -8.85 3.67 -1.69
C ASN A 68 -10.11 2.89 -1.30
N ILE A 69 -11.01 3.50 -0.53
CA ILE A 69 -12.32 2.91 -0.21
C ILE A 69 -13.09 2.62 -1.50
N ASN A 70 -13.14 3.57 -2.43
CA ASN A 70 -13.86 3.38 -3.70
C ASN A 70 -13.25 2.28 -4.56
N VAL A 71 -11.92 2.25 -4.68
CA VAL A 71 -11.21 1.24 -5.47
C VAL A 71 -11.43 -0.15 -4.91
N ILE A 72 -11.29 -0.32 -3.59
CA ILE A 72 -11.38 -1.65 -2.98
C ILE A 72 -12.80 -2.22 -3.05
N LYS A 73 -13.82 -1.37 -2.85
CA LYS A 73 -15.23 -1.75 -3.04
C LYS A 73 -15.57 -2.04 -4.50
N GLY A 74 -14.87 -1.42 -5.45
CA GLY A 74 -15.05 -1.64 -6.89
C GLY A 74 -14.63 -3.04 -7.39
N PHE A 75 -14.07 -3.91 -6.55
CA PHE A 75 -13.73 -5.29 -6.93
C PHE A 75 -14.95 -6.24 -7.01
N ASN A 76 -16.16 -5.77 -6.66
CA ASN A 76 -17.44 -6.44 -6.93
C ASN A 76 -17.45 -7.95 -6.61
N GLY A 77 -17.17 -8.32 -5.36
CA GLY A 77 -17.21 -9.72 -4.89
C GLY A 77 -15.97 -10.55 -5.20
N GLN A 78 -15.00 -10.04 -5.97
CA GLN A 78 -13.70 -10.70 -6.13
C GLN A 78 -12.85 -10.63 -4.85
N ILE A 79 -13.14 -9.63 -4.00
CA ILE A 79 -12.68 -9.54 -2.62
C ILE A 79 -13.96 -9.54 -1.77
N PRO A 80 -14.08 -10.39 -0.74
CA PRO A 80 -15.34 -10.62 -0.01
C PRO A 80 -15.62 -9.50 1.01
N ILE A 81 -15.52 -8.23 0.60
CA ILE A 81 -15.87 -7.08 1.44
C ILE A 81 -17.39 -6.98 1.53
N THR A 82 -17.93 -7.15 2.72
CA THR A 82 -19.37 -7.19 2.98
C THR A 82 -19.89 -5.99 3.78
N GLY A 83 -19.00 -5.13 4.25
CA GLY A 83 -19.35 -3.93 5.01
C GLY A 83 -18.13 -3.14 5.47
N ASP A 84 -18.40 -2.06 6.20
CA ASP A 84 -17.38 -1.19 6.77
C ASP A 84 -17.52 -1.09 8.29
N ILE A 85 -16.41 -0.84 8.97
CA ILE A 85 -16.38 -0.43 10.38
C ILE A 85 -15.62 0.90 10.44
N PHE A 86 -16.38 1.99 10.32
CA PHE A 86 -15.87 3.35 10.47
C PHE A 86 -16.46 3.93 11.75
N LEU A 87 -15.60 4.24 12.71
CA LEU A 87 -16.05 4.69 14.03
C LEU A 87 -16.17 6.22 14.03
N THR A 88 -17.11 6.74 14.81
CA THR A 88 -17.29 8.19 15.00
C THR A 88 -16.43 8.72 16.16
N ASP A 89 -15.97 7.84 17.05
CA ASP A 89 -15.14 8.20 18.19
C ASP A 89 -13.69 8.43 17.74
N SER A 90 -13.26 9.69 17.78
CA SER A 90 -11.91 10.09 17.38
C SER A 90 -10.80 9.54 18.28
N ALA A 91 -11.08 9.28 19.56
CA ALA A 91 -10.08 8.74 20.48
C ALA A 91 -9.81 7.27 20.16
N ILE A 92 -10.86 6.48 19.95
CA ILE A 92 -10.72 5.08 19.53
C ILE A 92 -10.06 4.99 18.16
N ASN A 93 -10.45 5.84 17.20
CA ASN A 93 -9.82 5.85 15.87
C ASN A 93 -8.32 6.14 15.95
N LYS A 94 -7.89 7.12 16.76
CA LYS A 94 -6.47 7.39 16.94
C LYS A 94 -5.72 6.19 17.53
N THR A 95 -6.30 5.52 18.52
CA THR A 95 -5.70 4.28 19.07
C THR A 95 -5.60 3.18 18.01
N LEU A 96 -6.65 3.00 17.19
CA LEU A 96 -6.64 2.03 16.10
C LEU A 96 -5.59 2.38 15.04
N GLU A 97 -5.43 3.65 14.67
CA GLU A 97 -4.39 4.12 13.74
C GLU A 97 -3.00 3.69 14.21
N GLU A 98 -2.66 3.96 15.47
CA GLU A 98 -1.39 3.58 16.09
C GLU A 98 -1.22 2.04 16.16
N GLU A 99 -2.28 1.31 16.50
CA GLU A 99 -2.27 -0.16 16.53
C GLU A 99 -2.07 -0.77 15.13
N TYR A 100 -2.71 -0.22 14.09
CA TYR A 100 -2.59 -0.68 12.71
C TYR A 100 -1.17 -0.47 12.20
N GLU A 101 -0.60 0.70 12.47
CA GLU A 101 0.79 0.99 12.14
C GLU A 101 1.74 0.01 12.81
N ASN A 102 1.57 -0.27 14.10
CA ASN A 102 2.40 -1.21 14.82
C ASN A 102 2.34 -2.62 14.22
N LEU A 103 1.14 -3.13 13.96
CA LEU A 103 0.96 -4.43 13.32
C LEU A 103 1.63 -4.50 11.94
N ILE A 104 1.38 -3.50 11.10
CA ILE A 104 1.94 -3.43 9.75
C ILE A 104 3.47 -3.31 9.77
N LEU A 105 4.02 -2.46 10.64
CA LEU A 105 5.47 -2.29 10.78
C LEU A 105 6.12 -3.55 11.33
N THR A 106 5.47 -4.25 12.26
CA THR A 106 5.95 -5.53 12.78
C THR A 106 5.98 -6.60 11.70
N ALA A 107 4.89 -6.74 10.93
CA ALA A 107 4.82 -7.66 9.79
C ALA A 107 5.86 -7.32 8.71
N ASP A 108 6.02 -6.04 8.38
CA ASP A 108 7.01 -5.60 7.39
C ASP A 108 8.44 -5.77 7.88
N ARG A 109 8.74 -5.54 9.16
CA ARG A 109 10.09 -5.72 9.71
C ARG A 109 10.47 -7.20 9.78
N ASN A 110 9.57 -8.02 10.32
CA ASN A 110 9.84 -9.44 10.58
C ASN A 110 9.72 -10.29 9.31
N LYS A 111 9.05 -9.77 8.27
CA LYS A 111 8.70 -10.51 7.04
C LYS A 111 7.96 -11.83 7.33
N ASN A 112 7.26 -11.87 8.46
CA ASN A 112 6.51 -13.01 8.97
C ASN A 112 5.34 -12.50 9.83
N ILE A 113 4.23 -13.24 9.84
CA ILE A 113 3.02 -12.97 10.62
C ILE A 113 2.57 -14.16 11.49
N THR A 114 3.27 -15.31 11.49
CA THR A 114 2.82 -16.54 12.17
C THR A 114 2.47 -16.35 13.65
N ASN A 115 3.18 -15.48 14.36
CA ASN A 115 2.97 -15.20 15.79
C ASN A 115 2.48 -13.75 16.05
N LEU A 116 2.01 -13.07 15.01
CA LEU A 116 1.51 -11.70 15.13
C LEU A 116 0.05 -11.75 15.55
N ARG A 117 -0.20 -11.40 16.82
CA ARG A 117 -1.53 -11.32 17.42
C ARG A 117 -2.18 -9.99 17.11
N ILE A 118 -3.50 -9.96 17.15
CA ILE A 118 -4.24 -8.71 16.97
C ILE A 118 -4.18 -7.89 18.27
N THR A 119 -4.42 -6.60 18.16
CA THR A 119 -4.34 -5.68 19.29
C THR A 119 -5.65 -5.64 20.07
N PRO A 120 -5.63 -5.38 21.39
CA PRO A 120 -6.85 -5.47 22.21
C PRO A 120 -7.97 -4.51 21.80
N THR A 121 -7.65 -3.31 21.29
CA THR A 121 -8.68 -2.36 20.85
C THR A 121 -9.32 -2.82 19.55
N LEU A 122 -8.49 -3.24 18.59
CA LEU A 122 -8.96 -3.84 17.34
C LEU A 122 -9.84 -5.07 17.58
N ASP A 123 -9.45 -5.98 18.46
CA ASP A 123 -10.22 -7.17 18.79
C ASP A 123 -11.62 -6.81 19.30
N LYS A 124 -11.70 -5.93 20.30
CA LYS A 124 -12.97 -5.40 20.83
C LYS A 124 -13.83 -4.73 19.76
N VAL A 125 -13.22 -4.02 18.82
CA VAL A 125 -13.94 -3.38 17.72
C VAL A 125 -14.53 -4.42 16.77
N LEU A 126 -13.81 -5.50 16.47
CA LEU A 126 -14.35 -6.60 15.66
C LEU A 126 -15.48 -7.33 16.39
N GLU A 127 -15.29 -7.65 17.68
CA GLU A 127 -16.31 -8.27 18.53
C GLU A 127 -17.58 -7.41 18.63
N ALA A 128 -17.45 -6.12 18.90
CA ALA A 128 -18.58 -5.20 19.02
C ALA A 128 -19.38 -5.06 17.71
N ASN A 129 -18.75 -5.32 16.57
CA ASN A 129 -19.38 -5.31 15.25
C ASN A 129 -19.80 -6.72 14.79
N ASN A 130 -19.72 -7.74 15.66
CA ASN A 130 -20.04 -9.13 15.36
C ASN A 130 -19.34 -9.66 14.10
N THR A 131 -18.08 -9.27 13.88
CA THR A 131 -17.28 -9.74 12.75
C THR A 131 -16.06 -10.50 13.22
N ARG A 132 -15.67 -11.51 12.43
CA ARG A 132 -14.41 -12.24 12.61
C ARG A 132 -13.25 -11.55 11.91
N PHE A 133 -13.49 -11.05 10.70
CA PHE A 133 -12.42 -10.58 9.82
C PHE A 133 -12.49 -9.07 9.58
N GLY A 134 -11.36 -8.42 9.82
CA GLY A 134 -11.14 -7.00 9.51
C GLY A 134 -10.07 -6.82 8.45
N LEU A 135 -10.30 -5.95 7.48
CA LEU A 135 -9.31 -5.53 6.50
C LEU A 135 -8.76 -4.16 6.88
N ILE A 136 -7.50 -4.14 7.29
CA ILE A 136 -6.72 -2.94 7.54
C ILE A 136 -6.04 -2.52 6.23
N VAL A 137 -6.16 -1.23 5.91
CA VAL A 137 -5.47 -0.61 4.78
C VAL A 137 -4.75 0.65 5.27
N ILE A 138 -3.45 0.71 5.03
CA ILE A 138 -2.66 1.95 5.19
C ILE A 138 -2.06 2.31 3.84
N CYS A 139 -2.19 3.58 3.45
CA CYS A 139 -1.62 4.11 2.22
C CYS A 139 -0.58 5.17 2.55
N THR A 140 0.59 5.10 1.92
CA THR A 140 1.62 6.14 2.04
C THR A 140 2.11 6.54 0.66
N GLY A 141 2.46 7.81 0.50
CA GLY A 141 2.81 8.31 -0.82
C GLY A 141 3.30 9.74 -0.80
N PHE A 142 3.78 10.18 -1.95
CA PHE A 142 3.80 11.59 -2.24
C PHE A 142 3.41 11.87 -3.67
N THR A 143 2.86 13.07 -3.87
CA THR A 143 2.70 13.68 -5.18
C THR A 143 3.48 15.01 -5.23
N ARG A 144 3.60 15.60 -6.42
CA ARG A 144 4.34 16.85 -6.66
C ARG A 144 3.41 17.90 -7.25
N ILE A 145 3.59 19.15 -6.84
CA ILE A 145 2.92 20.28 -7.52
C ILE A 145 3.31 20.28 -9.01
N LYS A 146 2.32 20.51 -9.89
CA LYS A 146 2.52 20.59 -11.35
C LYS A 146 3.68 21.54 -11.68
N GLY A 147 4.59 21.08 -12.54
CA GLY A 147 5.77 21.83 -12.96
C GLY A 147 6.96 21.80 -11.98
N ASN A 148 6.83 21.23 -10.78
CA ASN A 148 7.99 21.01 -9.90
C ASN A 148 8.94 19.94 -10.47
N TYR A 149 8.40 18.79 -10.89
CA TYR A 149 9.18 17.67 -11.43
C TYR A 149 10.05 18.09 -12.63
N GLY A 150 9.47 18.79 -13.62
CA GLY A 150 10.20 19.26 -14.80
C GLY A 150 11.33 20.24 -14.45
N LYS A 151 11.12 21.12 -13.46
CA LYS A 151 12.17 22.04 -12.97
C LYS A 151 13.34 21.28 -12.32
N GLU A 152 13.06 20.24 -11.55
CA GLU A 152 14.11 19.43 -10.93
C GLU A 152 14.85 18.55 -11.93
N ILE A 153 14.16 18.02 -12.95
CA ILE A 153 14.81 17.33 -14.08
C ILE A 153 15.75 18.28 -14.83
N ALA A 154 15.31 19.51 -15.13
CA ALA A 154 16.14 20.50 -15.81
C ALA A 154 17.38 20.87 -14.98
N LYS A 155 17.25 21.02 -13.66
CA LYS A 155 18.38 21.24 -12.74
C LYS A 155 19.34 20.06 -12.72
N GLY A 156 18.81 18.83 -12.64
CA GLY A 156 19.62 17.60 -12.67
C GLY A 156 20.41 17.48 -13.95
N ALA A 157 19.79 17.79 -15.09
CA ALA A 157 20.46 17.84 -16.40
C ALA A 157 21.55 18.93 -16.46
N ALA A 158 21.25 20.13 -15.97
CA ALA A 158 22.26 21.20 -15.91
C ALA A 158 23.46 20.81 -15.02
N LEU A 159 23.21 20.21 -13.85
CA LEU A 159 24.26 19.72 -12.97
C LEU A 159 25.06 18.57 -13.60
N GLY A 160 24.37 17.67 -14.31
CA GLY A 160 25.01 16.59 -15.07
C GLY A 160 25.94 17.13 -16.14
N ILE A 161 25.54 18.19 -16.86
CA ILE A 161 26.41 18.85 -17.83
C ILE A 161 27.60 19.52 -17.13
N LEU A 162 27.35 20.31 -16.08
CA LEU A 162 28.39 21.04 -15.33
C LEU A 162 29.41 20.13 -14.65
N THR A 163 29.00 18.94 -14.26
CA THR A 163 29.87 17.94 -13.61
C THR A 163 30.39 16.91 -14.58
N LEU A 164 30.25 17.13 -15.90
CA LEU A 164 30.68 16.21 -16.96
C LEU A 164 30.16 14.78 -16.75
N GLY A 165 28.92 14.66 -16.25
CA GLY A 165 28.23 13.40 -15.98
C GLY A 165 28.48 12.79 -14.61
N MET A 166 29.34 13.38 -13.76
CA MET A 166 29.65 12.81 -12.43
C MET A 166 28.47 12.91 -11.45
N TYR A 167 27.60 13.92 -11.57
CA TYR A 167 26.43 14.09 -10.71
C TYR A 167 25.15 14.27 -11.54
N TYR A 168 24.36 13.20 -11.61
CA TYR A 168 23.01 13.23 -12.18
C TYR A 168 22.04 12.45 -11.28
N GLN A 169 21.22 13.17 -10.52
CA GLN A 169 20.13 12.57 -9.74
C GLN A 169 18.80 12.81 -10.44
N THR A 170 18.16 11.74 -10.92
CA THR A 170 16.79 11.83 -11.44
C THR A 170 15.83 11.90 -10.25
N PRO A 171 15.10 13.02 -10.05
CA PRO A 171 14.11 13.10 -8.99
C PRO A 171 13.03 12.02 -9.19
N VAL A 172 12.48 11.49 -8.09
CA VAL A 172 11.30 10.60 -8.16
C VAL A 172 10.06 11.45 -8.36
N LYS A 173 9.26 11.14 -9.39
CA LYS A 173 8.06 11.92 -9.75
C LYS A 173 6.99 11.89 -8.66
N ALA A 174 6.63 10.69 -8.23
CA ALA A 174 5.64 10.37 -7.20
C ALA A 174 5.95 8.97 -6.68
N TYR A 175 5.36 8.56 -5.55
CA TYR A 175 5.24 7.14 -5.26
C TYR A 175 3.93 6.83 -4.55
N SER A 176 3.51 5.58 -4.69
CA SER A 176 2.35 5.02 -4.01
C SER A 176 2.72 3.71 -3.31
N THR A 177 2.38 3.61 -2.03
CA THR A 177 2.50 2.38 -1.24
C THR A 177 1.15 2.05 -0.62
N ILE A 178 0.71 0.80 -0.78
CA ILE A 178 -0.48 0.28 -0.09
C ILE A 178 -0.04 -0.91 0.76
N TYR A 179 -0.40 -0.88 2.03
CA TYR A 179 -0.30 -1.97 2.96
C TYR A 179 -1.71 -2.52 3.18
N ALA A 180 -1.87 -3.83 3.04
CA ALA A 180 -3.14 -4.51 3.32
C ALA A 180 -2.88 -5.66 4.28
N MET A 181 -3.71 -5.74 5.31
CA MET A 181 -3.64 -6.76 6.34
C MET A 181 -5.04 -7.25 6.68
N ILE A 182 -5.23 -8.57 6.75
CA ILE A 182 -6.47 -9.16 7.25
C ILE A 182 -6.19 -9.71 8.63
N VAL A 183 -7.01 -9.30 9.58
CA VAL A 183 -6.98 -9.75 10.97
C VAL A 183 -8.13 -10.71 11.24
N ASP A 184 -7.93 -11.65 12.15
CA ASP A 184 -8.90 -12.67 12.57
C ASP A 184 -9.06 -12.61 14.10
N SER A 185 -10.23 -12.15 14.57
CA SER A 185 -10.53 -12.08 16.01
C SER A 185 -10.76 -13.45 16.64
N LYS A 186 -11.22 -14.44 15.87
CA LYS A 186 -11.49 -15.78 16.41
C LYS A 186 -10.20 -16.50 16.78
N GLU A 187 -9.19 -16.40 15.91
CA GLU A 187 -7.89 -17.06 16.09
C GLU A 187 -6.83 -16.14 16.71
N ASP A 188 -7.21 -14.90 17.05
CA ASP A 188 -6.35 -13.83 17.57
C ASP A 188 -5.04 -13.70 16.80
N ASN A 189 -5.16 -13.55 15.47
CA ASN A 189 -4.01 -13.53 14.59
C ASN A 189 -4.18 -12.61 13.38
N VAL A 190 -3.07 -12.43 12.66
CA VAL A 190 -3.07 -11.85 11.32
C VAL A 190 -3.14 -12.97 10.29
N ALA A 191 -4.25 -13.05 9.55
CA ALA A 191 -4.49 -14.05 8.52
C ALA A 191 -3.72 -13.79 7.21
N PHE A 192 -3.55 -12.52 6.86
CA PHE A 192 -2.94 -12.08 5.62
C PHE A 192 -2.17 -10.78 5.83
N TYR A 193 -1.01 -10.65 5.19
CA TYR A 193 -0.33 -9.37 5.01
C TYR A 193 0.36 -9.31 3.65
N ARG A 194 0.20 -8.17 2.97
CA ARG A 194 1.00 -7.84 1.80
C ARG A 194 1.08 -6.34 1.59
N LYS A 195 2.21 -5.91 1.00
CA LYS A 195 2.47 -4.52 0.63
C LYS A 195 2.69 -4.42 -0.87
N SER A 196 2.21 -3.34 -1.49
CA SER A 196 2.56 -2.96 -2.87
C SER A 196 3.23 -1.60 -2.88
N PHE A 197 4.36 -1.48 -3.59
CA PHE A 197 5.10 -0.22 -3.79
C PHE A 197 5.23 0.09 -5.28
N LYS A 198 4.99 1.34 -5.64
CA LYS A 198 5.10 1.85 -7.01
C LYS A 198 5.84 3.18 -7.02
N GLN A 199 7.08 3.15 -7.49
CA GLN A 199 7.86 4.36 -7.77
C GLN A 199 7.40 5.01 -9.08
N ASN A 200 7.44 6.34 -9.13
CA ASN A 200 7.03 7.17 -10.26
C ASN A 200 5.55 7.05 -10.67
N MET A 201 4.70 6.54 -9.78
CA MET A 201 3.26 6.42 -9.98
C MET A 201 2.51 7.26 -8.94
N GLU A 202 1.41 7.88 -9.35
CA GLU A 202 0.63 8.79 -8.50
C GLU A 202 -0.21 8.00 -7.48
N PRO A 203 -0.16 8.34 -6.17
CA PRO A 203 -0.99 7.70 -5.15
C PRO A 203 -2.47 8.10 -5.20
N LEU A 204 -2.81 9.06 -6.06
CA LEU A 204 -4.18 9.55 -6.27
C LEU A 204 -4.76 9.10 -7.62
N ASP A 205 -4.06 8.24 -8.36
CA ASP A 205 -4.54 7.69 -9.63
C ASP A 205 -5.27 6.36 -9.38
N GLN A 206 -6.57 6.33 -9.71
CA GLN A 206 -7.42 5.16 -9.51
C GLN A 206 -6.88 3.91 -10.21
N SER A 207 -6.29 4.04 -11.39
CA SER A 207 -5.74 2.91 -12.15
C SER A 207 -4.49 2.34 -11.47
N VAL A 208 -3.66 3.21 -10.88
CA VAL A 208 -2.49 2.81 -10.09
C VAL A 208 -2.95 2.01 -8.87
N LEU A 209 -3.88 2.55 -8.09
CA LEU A 209 -4.41 1.88 -6.90
C LEU A 209 -5.09 0.55 -7.23
N THR A 210 -5.92 0.52 -8.28
CA THR A 210 -6.57 -0.71 -8.76
C THR A 210 -5.54 -1.80 -9.09
N ASN A 211 -4.45 -1.43 -9.77
CA ASN A 211 -3.38 -2.35 -10.09
C ASN A 211 -2.62 -2.82 -8.84
N GLN A 212 -2.42 -1.93 -7.85
CA GLN A 212 -1.81 -2.31 -6.57
C GLN A 212 -2.68 -3.30 -5.79
N TYR A 213 -4.00 -3.08 -5.69
CA TYR A 213 -4.91 -4.03 -5.04
C TYR A 213 -4.99 -5.37 -5.75
N LYS A 214 -5.03 -5.36 -7.09
CA LYS A 214 -4.93 -6.61 -7.88
C LYS A 214 -3.67 -7.38 -7.49
N LYS A 215 -2.54 -6.70 -7.39
CA LYS A 215 -1.26 -7.32 -7.02
C LYS A 215 -1.15 -7.69 -5.54
N ILE A 216 -1.87 -7.01 -4.66
CA ILE A 216 -1.95 -7.36 -3.24
C ILE A 216 -2.71 -8.70 -3.09
N PHE A 217 -3.89 -8.80 -3.67
CA PHE A 217 -4.76 -9.97 -3.48
C PHE A 217 -4.53 -11.11 -4.49
N GLU A 218 -3.64 -10.93 -5.46
CA GLU A 218 -3.19 -11.97 -6.40
C GLU A 218 -2.56 -13.15 -5.66
N GLY A 219 -3.12 -14.35 -5.87
CA GLY A 219 -2.75 -15.58 -5.22
C GLY A 219 -3.39 -15.81 -3.85
N TYR A 220 -4.23 -14.89 -3.37
CA TYR A 220 -5.03 -15.07 -2.14
C TYR A 220 -6.53 -15.14 -2.49
N PHE A 221 -7.13 -14.03 -2.89
CA PHE A 221 -8.51 -14.01 -3.41
C PHE A 221 -8.56 -14.04 -4.94
N LEU A 222 -7.58 -13.41 -5.59
CA LEU A 222 -7.55 -13.26 -7.03
C LEU A 222 -6.65 -14.30 -7.67
N THR A 223 -7.07 -14.87 -8.79
CA THR A 223 -6.24 -15.82 -9.54
C THR A 223 -4.99 -15.12 -10.09
N LYS A 224 -3.85 -15.81 -10.06
CA LYS A 224 -2.63 -15.37 -10.78
C LYS A 224 -2.92 -15.38 -12.28
N LYS A 225 -2.66 -14.27 -12.95
CA LYS A 225 -2.66 -14.22 -14.42
C LYS A 225 -1.34 -14.72 -14.97
#